data_AF-A0A521UY02-F1
#
_entry.id   AF-A0A521UY02-F1
#
_cell.length_a   1.000
_cell.length_b   1.000
_cell.length_c   1.000
_cell.angle_alpha   90.00
_cell.angle_beta   90.00
_cell.angle_gamma   90.00
#
_symmetry.space_group_name_H-M   'P 1'
#
loop_
_entity.id
_entity.type
_entity.pdbx_description
1 polymer ?
#
loop_
_entity_poly.entity_id
_entity_poly.type
_entity_poly.pdbx_seq_one_letter_code
_entity_poly.pdbx_strand_id
1 'polypeptide(L)'
;MKNVLIILPFVFCAYGLFAQNTFSISYPASPDTADMGSNIVLMGDGYLIGCGTVNQQNGKEYADLLKIGWNGEFVWSKSYYWEPYQPDIAFNNPVSILNDNIYMSCQTDSDSSNLNYQLFCLNLLGDTLWSKIYPGVYKDVNLGLVDLMDSNILLFGNKGTSPLLDVARLLKVNKDGEVIWDMIYGQEFGSSVPGVVCELPDSSLVMASVICHYGSNCFLERYAALTKVDKTGYKIWTRTYNQSESGVGTQVLSLDNGGYALAWTRDTFHWSVDPYPPVIYFLDSLGNIESEYDGFIRPGNYYMTKLKRMSNGDMLGVGITLDFSDGETTGGWLFRMTQQGELVWERRISDRRYPDLFGQFFDAIETPDGGIIAVGNIVTNGFQNAEVWIVKLDGDGCFEPGCTADSIFITPVFEVSSNEKNLYEINPNPANNFISVHINEALIFHEAELEIMDISGRRLELIGLDSNPQSISTSSLGNGIYFVRLLYRGQPLPAKKMVILR
;
A
#
# COMPACT_ATOMS: atom_id res chain seq x y z
N MET A 1 -5.22 -44.96 -48.13
CA MET A 1 -4.40 -44.65 -46.95
C MET A 1 -3.32 -43.64 -47.33
N LYS A 2 -3.54 -42.37 -47.02
CA LYS A 2 -2.51 -41.33 -46.98
C LYS A 2 -2.85 -40.48 -45.76
N ASN A 3 -2.09 -40.67 -44.68
CA ASN A 3 -2.23 -39.91 -43.45
C ASN A 3 -1.67 -38.51 -43.72
N VAL A 4 -2.52 -37.49 -43.58
CA VAL A 4 -2.11 -36.08 -43.60
C VAL A 4 -1.74 -35.73 -42.17
N LEU A 5 -0.45 -35.51 -41.93
CA LEU A 5 0.09 -35.02 -40.66
C LEU A 5 -0.09 -33.48 -40.67
N ILE A 6 -1.03 -32.96 -39.89
CA ILE A 6 -1.19 -31.51 -39.67
C ILE A 6 -0.26 -31.14 -38.52
N ILE A 7 0.86 -30.48 -38.84
CA ILE A 7 1.75 -29.87 -37.84
C ILE A 7 1.19 -28.47 -37.56
N LEU A 8 0.55 -28.28 -36.41
CA LEU A 8 0.26 -26.95 -35.88
C LEU A 8 1.57 -26.32 -35.38
N PRO A 9 1.93 -25.10 -35.82
CA PRO A 9 3.05 -24.39 -35.24
C PRO A 9 2.66 -23.93 -33.83
N PHE A 10 3.30 -24.50 -32.81
CA PHE A 10 3.33 -23.91 -31.48
C PHE A 10 4.07 -22.57 -31.59
N VAL A 11 3.30 -21.48 -31.63
CA VAL A 11 3.83 -20.16 -31.35
C VAL A 11 4.16 -20.15 -29.86
N PHE A 12 5.42 -20.43 -29.53
CA PHE A 12 5.97 -20.03 -28.25
C PHE A 12 5.94 -18.50 -28.21
N CYS A 13 4.90 -17.92 -27.62
CA CYS A 13 5.02 -16.59 -27.04
C CYS A 13 6.05 -16.71 -25.94
N ALA A 14 7.30 -16.41 -26.27
CA ALA A 14 8.28 -16.02 -25.27
C ALA A 14 7.73 -14.73 -24.66
N TYR A 15 6.98 -14.85 -23.56
CA TYR A 15 6.85 -13.74 -22.62
C TYR A 15 8.28 -13.41 -22.22
N GLY A 16 8.80 -12.32 -22.77
CA GLY A 16 10.02 -11.73 -22.25
C GLY A 16 9.75 -11.49 -20.78
N LEU A 17 10.46 -12.21 -19.91
CA LEU A 17 10.62 -11.83 -18.51
C LEU A 17 11.36 -10.50 -18.55
N PHE A 18 10.62 -9.41 -18.76
CA PHE A 18 11.14 -8.09 -18.46
C PHE A 18 11.38 -8.12 -16.95
N ALA A 19 12.61 -7.79 -16.55
CA ALA A 19 12.92 -7.64 -15.14
C ALA A 19 11.90 -6.67 -14.53
N GLN A 20 11.13 -7.15 -13.56
CA GLN A 20 10.20 -6.31 -12.82
C GLN A 20 11.04 -5.31 -12.04
N ASN A 21 10.85 -4.02 -12.30
CA ASN A 21 11.55 -2.99 -11.55
C ASN A 21 10.88 -2.85 -10.19
N THR A 22 11.60 -3.12 -9.11
CA THR A 22 11.10 -2.98 -7.74
C THR A 22 11.72 -1.76 -7.08
N PHE A 23 10.95 -1.03 -6.27
CA PHE A 23 11.45 0.16 -5.61
C PHE A 23 10.65 0.49 -4.35
N SER A 24 11.25 1.29 -3.46
CA SER A 24 10.54 1.93 -2.36
C SER A 24 10.93 3.40 -2.27
N ILE A 25 9.92 4.25 -2.42
CA ILE A 25 10.07 5.70 -2.51
C ILE A 25 9.04 6.36 -1.60
N SER A 26 9.38 7.55 -1.11
CA SER A 26 8.46 8.44 -0.44
C SER A 26 8.38 9.76 -1.19
N TYR A 27 7.18 10.32 -1.29
CA TYR A 27 6.93 11.62 -1.89
C TYR A 27 6.07 12.48 -0.97
N PRO A 28 6.39 13.77 -0.79
CA PRO A 28 5.37 14.73 -0.42
C PRO A 28 4.41 14.87 -1.61
N ALA A 29 3.11 14.64 -1.41
CA ALA A 29 2.08 14.94 -2.38
C ALA A 29 1.98 16.47 -2.62
N SER A 30 2.22 17.27 -1.58
CA SER A 30 2.34 18.73 -1.69
C SER A 30 3.49 19.29 -0.83
N PRO A 31 4.16 20.39 -1.24
CA PRO A 31 5.39 20.87 -0.58
C PRO A 31 5.25 21.26 0.90
N ASP A 32 4.02 21.52 1.37
CA ASP A 32 3.74 22.10 2.70
C ASP A 32 2.85 21.19 3.58
N THR A 33 2.77 19.90 3.27
CA THR A 33 1.73 19.04 3.84
C THR A 33 2.23 17.68 4.32
N ALA A 34 1.50 17.12 5.30
CA ALA A 34 1.62 15.71 5.67
C ALA A 34 0.64 14.89 4.82
N ASP A 35 1.11 13.82 4.20
CA ASP A 35 0.38 13.14 3.14
C ASP A 35 0.24 11.64 3.39
N MET A 36 -0.85 11.10 2.85
CA MET A 36 -1.07 9.66 2.72
C MET A 36 -1.60 9.33 1.33
N GLY A 37 -1.11 8.25 0.71
CA GLY A 37 -1.74 7.72 -0.51
C GLY A 37 -2.87 6.76 -0.16
N SER A 38 -4.09 7.04 -0.61
CA SER A 38 -5.31 6.30 -0.28
C SER A 38 -5.62 5.15 -1.24
N ASN A 39 -5.44 5.36 -2.55
CA ASN A 39 -5.58 4.30 -3.55
C ASN A 39 -4.74 4.52 -4.80
N ILE A 40 -4.52 3.45 -5.55
CA ILE A 40 -3.74 3.43 -6.80
C ILE A 40 -4.66 3.15 -7.98
N VAL A 41 -4.48 3.91 -9.07
CA VAL A 41 -5.16 3.70 -10.36
C VAL A 41 -4.11 3.59 -11.46
N LEU A 42 -4.25 2.59 -12.34
CA LEU A 42 -3.41 2.44 -13.52
C LEU A 42 -3.77 3.48 -14.58
N MET A 43 -2.75 4.09 -15.17
CA MET A 43 -2.87 4.93 -16.37
C MET A 43 -2.05 4.33 -17.51
N GLY A 44 -2.18 4.82 -18.73
CA GLY A 44 -1.41 4.31 -19.88
C GLY A 44 0.12 4.50 -19.75
N ASP A 45 0.55 5.45 -18.94
CA ASP A 45 1.93 5.92 -18.80
C ASP A 45 2.43 5.95 -17.34
N GLY A 46 1.72 5.32 -16.41
CA GLY A 46 2.16 5.22 -15.02
C GLY A 46 1.01 4.99 -14.04
N TYR A 47 1.19 5.49 -12.81
CA TYR A 47 0.23 5.36 -11.73
C TYR A 47 -0.33 6.73 -11.33
N LEU A 48 -1.62 6.77 -11.03
CA LEU A 48 -2.26 7.88 -10.34
C LEU A 48 -2.60 7.43 -8.93
N ILE A 49 -2.29 8.29 -7.96
CA ILE A 49 -2.50 8.04 -6.55
C ILE A 49 -3.43 9.11 -6.01
N GLY A 50 -4.53 8.69 -5.39
CA GLY A 50 -5.34 9.57 -4.55
C GLY A 50 -4.61 9.84 -3.25
N CYS A 51 -4.55 11.09 -2.82
CA CYS A 51 -3.83 11.49 -1.63
C CYS A 51 -4.73 12.29 -0.68
N GLY A 52 -4.68 11.96 0.60
CA GLY A 52 -5.23 12.80 1.68
C GLY A 52 -4.09 13.61 2.25
N THR A 53 -4.30 14.91 2.41
CA THR A 53 -3.24 15.82 2.83
C THR A 53 -3.68 16.71 3.99
N VAL A 54 -2.78 16.98 4.94
CA VAL A 54 -2.99 17.94 6.03
C VAL A 54 -1.99 19.08 5.89
N ASN A 55 -2.49 20.29 5.73
CA ASN A 55 -1.65 21.48 5.72
C ASN A 55 -1.15 21.80 7.12
N GLN A 56 0.17 21.75 7.30
CA GLN A 56 0.78 21.89 8.62
C GLN A 56 0.67 23.31 9.20
N GLN A 57 0.42 24.33 8.36
CA GLN A 57 0.33 25.72 8.81
C GLN A 57 -1.04 26.06 9.39
N ASN A 58 -2.11 25.48 8.84
CA ASN A 58 -3.48 25.81 9.23
C ASN A 58 -4.30 24.61 9.75
N GLY A 59 -3.74 23.39 9.69
CA GLY A 59 -4.36 22.15 10.15
C GLY A 59 -5.52 21.66 9.28
N LYS A 60 -5.74 22.24 8.10
CA LYS A 60 -6.83 21.87 7.20
C LYS A 60 -6.48 20.65 6.36
N GLU A 61 -7.47 19.80 6.13
CA GLU A 61 -7.39 18.63 5.26
C GLU A 61 -7.75 19.01 3.81
N TYR A 62 -7.01 18.48 2.83
CA TYR A 62 -7.32 18.61 1.41
C TYR A 62 -7.23 17.27 0.68
N ALA A 63 -7.84 17.22 -0.49
CA ALA A 63 -7.73 16.13 -1.44
C ALA A 63 -6.66 16.47 -2.49
N ASP A 64 -5.75 15.54 -2.69
CA ASP A 64 -4.62 15.68 -3.60
C ASP A 64 -4.55 14.50 -4.58
N LEU A 65 -3.92 14.72 -5.72
CA LEU A 65 -3.57 13.69 -6.68
C LEU A 65 -2.06 13.71 -6.93
N LEU A 66 -1.44 12.54 -6.92
CA LEU A 66 -0.02 12.33 -7.27
C LEU A 66 0.09 11.39 -8.47
N LYS A 67 0.78 11.85 -9.51
CA LYS A 67 1.09 11.07 -10.71
C LYS A 67 2.57 10.69 -10.70
N ILE A 68 2.84 9.39 -10.85
CA ILE A 68 4.18 8.84 -11.03
C ILE A 68 4.25 7.98 -12.30
N GLY A 69 5.44 7.86 -12.88
CA GLY A 69 5.69 6.95 -13.98
C GLY A 69 5.85 5.50 -13.52
N TRP A 70 6.03 4.59 -14.49
CA TRP A 70 6.13 3.15 -14.22
C TRP A 70 7.34 2.76 -13.35
N ASN A 71 8.39 3.58 -13.34
CA ASN A 71 9.60 3.35 -12.56
C ASN A 71 9.62 4.15 -11.24
N GLY A 72 8.48 4.71 -10.86
CA GLY A 72 8.32 5.49 -9.64
C GLY A 72 8.75 6.94 -9.77
N GLU A 73 9.18 7.41 -10.94
CA GLU A 73 9.57 8.80 -11.13
C GLU A 73 8.38 9.76 -10.98
N PHE A 74 8.56 10.87 -10.27
CA PHE A 74 7.56 11.93 -10.15
C PHE A 74 7.21 12.53 -11.52
N VAL A 75 5.92 12.70 -11.80
CA VAL A 75 5.42 13.36 -13.02
C VAL A 75 4.75 14.69 -12.68
N TRP A 76 3.70 14.67 -11.85
CA TRP A 76 3.03 15.88 -11.35
C TRP A 76 2.24 15.58 -10.08
N SER A 77 1.92 16.61 -9.31
CA SER A 77 0.90 16.55 -8.24
C SER A 77 -0.04 17.75 -8.32
N LYS A 78 -1.26 17.59 -7.81
CA LYS A 78 -2.28 18.65 -7.74
C LYS A 78 -3.08 18.56 -6.45
N SER A 79 -3.23 19.69 -5.78
CA SER A 79 -4.07 19.83 -4.60
C SER A 79 -5.38 20.54 -4.94
N TYR A 80 -6.49 20.05 -4.38
CA TYR A 80 -7.83 20.56 -4.64
C TYR A 80 -8.39 21.20 -3.37
N TYR A 81 -8.50 22.53 -3.38
CA TYR A 81 -9.13 23.31 -2.31
C TYR A 81 -9.63 24.65 -2.86
N TRP A 82 -10.70 25.19 -2.31
CA TRP A 82 -11.14 26.56 -2.60
C TRP A 82 -11.94 27.11 -1.42
N GLU A 83 -11.54 28.25 -0.86
CA GLU A 83 -12.26 28.83 0.27
C GLU A 83 -13.72 29.18 -0.10
N PRO A 84 -14.71 28.88 0.77
CA PRO A 84 -14.58 28.31 2.13
C PRO A 84 -14.47 26.77 2.22
N TYR A 85 -14.59 26.06 1.10
CA TYR A 85 -14.72 24.61 1.02
C TYR A 85 -13.36 23.88 1.07
N GLN A 86 -13.31 22.84 1.89
CA GLN A 86 -12.13 22.00 2.08
C GLN A 86 -12.55 20.56 1.79
N PRO A 87 -12.38 20.10 0.54
CA PRO A 87 -12.67 18.72 0.21
C PRO A 87 -11.59 17.83 0.83
N ASP A 88 -12.00 16.90 1.68
CA ASP A 88 -11.16 15.83 2.20
C ASP A 88 -11.43 14.55 1.41
N ILE A 89 -10.39 13.83 1.01
CA ILE A 89 -10.53 12.68 0.10
C ILE A 89 -11.17 11.50 0.84
N ALA A 90 -12.06 10.76 0.17
CA ALA A 90 -12.63 9.55 0.76
C ALA A 90 -11.54 8.47 0.97
N PHE A 91 -11.77 7.48 1.83
CA PHE A 91 -10.74 6.48 2.16
C PHE A 91 -10.73 5.27 1.21
N ASN A 92 -11.90 4.79 0.79
CA ASN A 92 -12.07 3.56 0.04
C ASN A 92 -12.15 3.81 -1.46
N ASN A 93 -11.03 3.57 -2.16
CA ASN A 93 -10.90 3.76 -3.61
C ASN A 93 -11.37 5.14 -4.08
N PRO A 94 -11.00 6.25 -3.42
CA PRO A 94 -11.56 7.57 -3.73
C PRO A 94 -11.26 8.08 -5.14
N VAL A 95 -10.33 7.48 -5.87
CA VAL A 95 -10.00 7.87 -7.24
C VAL A 95 -10.25 6.70 -8.18
N SER A 96 -10.92 6.96 -9.30
CA SER A 96 -11.03 6.02 -10.42
C SER A 96 -10.89 6.73 -11.76
N ILE A 97 -10.68 5.94 -12.82
CA ILE A 97 -10.69 6.42 -14.20
C ILE A 97 -11.78 5.70 -14.97
N LEU A 98 -12.74 6.47 -15.48
CA LEU A 98 -13.87 5.97 -16.23
C LEU A 98 -14.08 6.86 -17.46
N ASN A 99 -14.07 6.26 -18.66
CA ASN A 99 -14.26 6.96 -19.94
C ASN A 99 -13.33 8.17 -20.13
N ASP A 100 -12.02 7.98 -19.91
CA ASP A 100 -10.97 9.01 -20.05
C ASP A 100 -11.08 10.22 -19.09
N ASN A 101 -11.92 10.11 -18.05
CA ASN A 101 -11.99 11.09 -16.97
C ASN A 101 -11.56 10.46 -15.65
N ILE A 102 -10.94 11.28 -14.80
CA ILE A 102 -10.67 10.93 -13.41
C ILE A 102 -11.90 11.32 -12.58
N TYR A 103 -12.42 10.40 -11.80
CA TYR A 103 -13.43 10.67 -10.79
C TYR A 103 -12.80 10.61 -9.42
N MET A 104 -13.02 11.64 -8.61
CA MET A 104 -12.49 11.72 -7.25
C MET A 104 -13.62 11.99 -6.25
N SER A 105 -13.75 11.09 -5.29
CA SER A 105 -14.74 11.14 -4.22
C SER A 105 -14.14 11.77 -2.97
N CYS A 106 -14.82 12.78 -2.46
CA CYS A 106 -14.43 13.56 -1.30
C CYS A 106 -15.61 13.73 -0.34
N GLN A 107 -15.32 14.18 0.87
CA GLN A 107 -16.27 14.80 1.77
C GLN A 107 -15.95 16.30 1.86
N THR A 108 -16.96 17.17 1.89
CA THR A 108 -16.74 18.62 2.03
C THR A 108 -17.65 19.18 3.09
N ASP A 109 -17.12 20.10 3.89
CA ASP A 109 -17.92 20.93 4.78
C ASP A 109 -18.43 22.14 4.00
N SER A 110 -19.71 22.10 3.58
CA SER A 110 -20.24 23.16 2.72
C SER A 110 -20.52 24.46 3.46
N ASP A 111 -20.77 24.38 4.77
CA ASP A 111 -21.30 25.46 5.60
C ASP A 111 -20.80 25.36 7.06
N SER A 112 -19.57 24.89 7.28
CA SER A 112 -18.88 24.76 8.58
C SER A 112 -19.56 23.86 9.64
N SER A 113 -20.52 23.03 9.24
CA SER A 113 -21.38 22.28 10.18
C SER A 113 -21.80 20.90 9.70
N ASN A 114 -21.77 20.63 8.39
CA ASN A 114 -22.24 19.37 7.82
C ASN A 114 -21.28 18.91 6.71
N LEU A 115 -20.64 17.75 6.91
CA LEU A 115 -19.95 17.06 5.84
C LEU A 115 -20.96 16.49 4.86
N ASN A 116 -20.67 16.62 3.56
CA ASN A 116 -21.48 16.11 2.46
C ASN A 116 -20.61 15.33 1.48
N TYR A 117 -21.21 14.41 0.73
CA TYR A 117 -20.50 13.74 -0.37
C TYR A 117 -20.22 14.75 -1.46
N GLN A 118 -18.99 14.78 -1.94
CA GLN A 118 -18.58 15.53 -3.12
C GLN A 118 -17.95 14.59 -4.14
N LEU A 119 -18.31 14.77 -5.41
CA LEU A 119 -17.70 14.09 -6.53
C LEU A 119 -17.10 15.12 -7.48
N PHE A 120 -15.83 14.94 -7.80
CA PHE A 120 -15.14 15.65 -8.87
C PHE A 120 -15.09 14.77 -10.11
N CYS A 121 -15.18 15.43 -11.27
CA CYS A 121 -14.78 14.89 -12.54
C CYS A 121 -13.67 15.79 -13.10
N LEU A 122 -12.56 15.17 -13.46
CA LEU A 122 -11.34 15.82 -13.90
C LEU A 122 -10.91 15.22 -15.23
N ASN A 123 -10.18 15.99 -16.04
CA ASN A 123 -9.47 15.41 -17.18
C ASN A 123 -8.25 14.60 -16.70
N LEU A 124 -7.58 13.88 -17.61
CA LEU A 124 -6.38 13.07 -17.27
C LEU A 124 -5.15 13.89 -16.83
N LEU A 125 -5.19 15.21 -16.95
CA LEU A 125 -4.19 16.14 -16.43
C LEU A 125 -4.56 16.66 -15.03
N GLY A 126 -5.67 16.20 -14.46
CA GLY A 126 -6.20 16.66 -13.17
C GLY A 126 -6.77 18.08 -13.21
N ASP A 127 -7.20 18.60 -14.36
CA ASP A 127 -8.00 19.84 -14.37
C ASP A 127 -9.46 19.51 -14.10
N THR A 128 -10.08 20.28 -13.21
CA THR A 128 -11.50 20.12 -12.87
C THR A 128 -12.39 20.44 -14.07
N LEU A 129 -13.18 19.46 -14.50
CA LEU A 129 -14.24 19.64 -15.49
C LEU A 129 -15.53 20.09 -14.80
N TRP A 130 -15.89 19.42 -13.70
CA TRP A 130 -16.99 19.79 -12.82
C TRP A 130 -16.83 19.16 -11.43
N SER A 131 -17.57 19.68 -10.46
CA SER A 131 -17.75 19.07 -9.14
C SER A 131 -19.20 19.17 -8.70
N LYS A 132 -19.72 18.16 -7.99
CA LYS A 132 -21.08 18.17 -7.42
C LYS A 132 -21.06 17.77 -5.96
N ILE A 133 -21.89 18.44 -5.17
CA ILE A 133 -22.11 18.16 -3.75
C ILE A 133 -23.51 17.54 -3.59
N TYR A 134 -23.61 16.47 -2.81
CA TYR A 134 -24.85 15.76 -2.53
C TYR A 134 -25.22 15.91 -1.06
N PRO A 135 -26.01 16.95 -0.71
CA PRO A 135 -26.15 17.39 0.66
C PRO A 135 -26.95 16.42 1.54
N GLY A 136 -26.62 16.42 2.85
CA GLY A 136 -27.32 15.74 3.93
C GLY A 136 -27.90 16.73 4.95
N VAL A 137 -28.85 16.28 5.76
CA VAL A 137 -29.41 17.07 6.89
C VAL A 137 -28.45 17.06 8.08
N TYR A 138 -27.78 15.93 8.28
CA TYR A 138 -26.75 15.71 9.29
C TYR A 138 -25.42 15.44 8.60
N LYS A 139 -24.37 15.20 9.38
CA LYS A 139 -23.04 14.85 8.89
C LYS A 139 -23.12 13.56 8.05
N ASP A 140 -22.82 13.68 6.76
CA ASP A 140 -22.61 12.55 5.86
C ASP A 140 -21.10 12.41 5.65
N VAL A 141 -20.55 11.23 5.94
CA VAL A 141 -19.13 10.95 5.71
C VAL A 141 -19.03 10.04 4.49
N ASN A 142 -18.35 10.54 3.48
CA ASN A 142 -18.11 9.81 2.25
C ASN A 142 -16.95 8.86 2.46
N LEU A 143 -17.20 7.56 2.33
CA LEU A 143 -16.18 6.55 2.57
C LEU A 143 -15.53 6.08 1.29
N GLY A 144 -16.16 6.20 0.12
CA GLY A 144 -15.54 5.72 -1.11
C GLY A 144 -16.40 5.82 -2.36
N LEU A 145 -15.86 5.29 -3.44
CA LEU A 145 -16.60 5.11 -4.70
C LEU A 145 -16.35 3.73 -5.33
N VAL A 146 -17.27 3.33 -6.20
CA VAL A 146 -17.17 2.13 -7.06
C VAL A 146 -17.62 2.50 -8.47
N ASP A 147 -16.78 2.20 -9.46
CA ASP A 147 -17.21 2.21 -10.86
C ASP A 147 -18.07 0.97 -11.12
N LEU A 148 -19.30 1.18 -11.59
CA LEU A 148 -20.22 0.09 -11.86
C LEU A 148 -20.09 -0.41 -13.31
N MET A 149 -20.45 -1.67 -13.55
CA MET A 149 -20.41 -2.33 -14.85
C MET A 149 -21.26 -1.61 -15.91
N ASP A 150 -22.27 -0.86 -15.50
CA ASP A 150 -23.11 -0.05 -16.39
C ASP A 150 -22.57 1.36 -16.66
N SER A 151 -21.29 1.61 -16.34
CA SER A 151 -20.60 2.91 -16.51
C SER A 151 -21.18 4.06 -15.69
N ASN A 152 -21.90 3.75 -14.62
CA ASN A 152 -22.29 4.70 -13.59
C ASN A 152 -21.35 4.61 -12.39
N ILE A 153 -21.43 5.59 -11.50
CA ILE A 153 -20.59 5.67 -10.32
C ILE A 153 -21.48 5.48 -9.08
N LEU A 154 -21.01 4.68 -8.15
CA LEU A 154 -21.62 4.53 -6.84
C LEU A 154 -20.76 5.23 -5.80
N LEU A 155 -21.31 6.20 -5.08
CA LEU A 155 -20.72 6.75 -3.87
C LEU A 155 -21.32 6.03 -2.67
N PHE A 156 -20.50 5.77 -1.64
CA PHE A 156 -20.97 5.12 -0.43
C PHE A 156 -20.29 5.65 0.82
N GLY A 157 -20.98 5.51 1.95
CA GLY A 157 -20.51 5.95 3.26
C GLY A 157 -21.65 5.97 4.26
N ASN A 158 -21.46 6.68 5.38
CA ASN A 158 -22.54 6.88 6.33
C ASN A 158 -23.33 8.17 6.03
N LYS A 159 -24.60 8.11 6.39
CA LYS A 159 -25.53 9.23 6.44
C LYS A 159 -26.04 9.37 7.86
N GLY A 160 -25.85 10.55 8.44
CA GLY A 160 -26.46 10.87 9.73
C GLY A 160 -27.98 10.90 9.60
N THR A 161 -28.68 10.16 10.45
CA THR A 161 -30.16 10.21 10.55
C THR A 161 -30.63 10.96 11.78
N SER A 162 -29.73 11.14 12.75
CA SER A 162 -29.87 11.98 13.93
C SER A 162 -28.46 12.39 14.41
N PRO A 163 -28.33 13.23 15.45
CA PRO A 163 -27.02 13.55 16.02
C PRO A 163 -26.21 12.34 16.56
N LEU A 164 -26.84 11.17 16.75
CA LEU A 164 -26.21 10.00 17.38
C LEU A 164 -26.31 8.72 16.54
N LEU A 165 -26.99 8.75 15.38
CA LEU A 165 -27.31 7.54 14.61
C LEU A 165 -26.89 7.71 13.16
N ASP A 166 -26.12 6.73 12.68
CA ASP A 166 -25.63 6.65 11.31
C ASP A 166 -26.22 5.42 10.61
N VAL A 167 -26.55 5.58 9.33
CA VAL A 167 -26.96 4.49 8.44
C VAL A 167 -26.07 4.46 7.21
N ALA A 168 -25.97 3.32 6.55
CA ALA A 168 -25.23 3.23 5.31
C ALA A 168 -26.03 3.90 4.20
N ARG A 169 -25.39 4.75 3.40
CA ARG A 169 -25.96 5.40 2.21
C ARG A 169 -25.23 4.91 0.98
N LEU A 170 -25.98 4.49 -0.03
CA LEU A 170 -25.49 4.20 -1.36
C LEU A 170 -26.14 5.20 -2.32
N LEU A 171 -25.32 5.93 -3.05
CA LEU A 171 -25.75 6.98 -3.98
C LEU A 171 -25.21 6.66 -5.37
N LYS A 172 -26.10 6.24 -6.28
CA LYS A 172 -25.74 5.97 -7.67
C LYS A 172 -25.96 7.21 -8.52
N VAL A 173 -24.94 7.59 -9.26
CA VAL A 173 -24.93 8.75 -10.16
C VAL A 173 -24.46 8.37 -11.55
N ASN A 174 -24.91 9.08 -12.57
CA ASN A 174 -24.37 8.91 -13.92
C ASN A 174 -23.00 9.61 -14.07
N LYS A 175 -22.38 9.43 -15.24
CA LYS A 175 -21.08 10.04 -15.59
C LYS A 175 -21.06 11.57 -15.55
N ASP A 176 -22.22 12.22 -15.58
CA ASP A 176 -22.37 13.68 -15.48
C ASP A 176 -22.66 14.10 -14.02
N GLY A 177 -22.64 13.14 -13.09
CA GLY A 177 -22.91 13.32 -11.66
C GLY A 177 -24.38 13.56 -11.33
N GLU A 178 -25.31 13.25 -12.22
CA GLU A 178 -26.75 13.32 -11.92
C GLU A 178 -27.20 12.09 -11.15
N VAL A 179 -28.05 12.29 -10.15
CA VAL A 179 -28.53 11.21 -9.26
C VAL A 179 -29.47 10.30 -10.04
N ILE A 180 -29.16 8.99 -10.03
CA ILE A 180 -30.03 7.93 -10.53
C ILE A 180 -30.91 7.42 -9.37
N TRP A 181 -30.29 7.09 -8.24
CA TRP A 181 -30.99 6.75 -7.00
C TRP A 181 -30.10 7.00 -5.77
N ASP A 182 -30.73 7.18 -4.61
CA ASP A 182 -30.10 7.44 -3.31
C ASP A 182 -30.84 6.62 -2.25
N MET A 183 -30.18 5.60 -1.71
CA MET A 183 -30.78 4.60 -0.82
C MET A 183 -30.02 4.50 0.49
N ILE A 184 -30.74 4.18 1.57
CA ILE A 184 -30.18 3.99 2.91
C ILE A 184 -30.50 2.61 3.48
N TYR A 185 -29.56 2.04 4.24
CA TYR A 185 -29.62 0.68 4.78
C TYR A 185 -29.14 0.62 6.23
N GLY A 186 -29.62 -0.36 6.99
CA GLY A 186 -29.25 -0.56 8.39
C GLY A 186 -30.08 0.26 9.37
N GLN A 187 -31.26 0.76 8.97
CA GLN A 187 -32.20 1.45 9.85
C GLN A 187 -32.76 0.54 10.96
N GLU A 188 -32.61 -0.78 10.82
CA GLU A 188 -32.92 -1.76 11.86
C GLU A 188 -31.87 -1.81 13.00
N PHE A 189 -30.75 -1.10 12.86
CA PHE A 189 -29.63 -1.07 13.81
C PHE A 189 -29.50 0.29 14.49
N GLY A 190 -28.82 0.33 15.64
CA GLY A 190 -28.46 1.58 16.31
C GLY A 190 -27.43 2.39 15.53
N SER A 191 -26.54 1.72 14.82
CA SER A 191 -25.65 2.33 13.82
C SER A 191 -25.28 1.29 12.77
N SER A 192 -25.05 1.75 11.55
CA SER A 192 -24.56 0.94 10.43
C SER A 192 -23.62 1.76 9.56
N VAL A 193 -22.32 1.52 9.68
CA VAL A 193 -21.27 2.19 8.92
C VAL A 193 -20.72 1.22 7.86
N PRO A 194 -20.84 1.52 6.56
CA PRO A 194 -20.33 0.62 5.52
C PRO A 194 -18.80 0.64 5.48
N GLY A 195 -18.18 -0.52 5.32
CA GLY A 195 -16.74 -0.65 5.09
C GLY A 195 -16.40 -0.57 3.60
N VAL A 196 -16.97 -1.47 2.80
CA VAL A 196 -16.78 -1.52 1.35
C VAL A 196 -18.02 -2.10 0.64
N VAL A 197 -18.19 -1.72 -0.62
CA VAL A 197 -19.24 -2.22 -1.51
C VAL A 197 -18.60 -2.94 -2.69
N CYS A 198 -19.14 -4.09 -3.06
CA CYS A 198 -18.70 -4.90 -4.20
C CYS A 198 -19.89 -5.12 -5.14
N GLU A 199 -19.71 -4.85 -6.43
CA GLU A 199 -20.68 -5.22 -7.47
C GLU A 199 -20.46 -6.68 -7.90
N LEU A 200 -21.57 -7.41 -8.05
CA LEU A 200 -21.60 -8.81 -8.46
C LEU A 200 -21.87 -8.94 -9.96
N PRO A 201 -21.56 -10.10 -10.60
CA PRO A 201 -21.77 -10.30 -12.04
C PRO A 201 -23.21 -10.12 -12.54
N ASP A 202 -24.21 -10.20 -11.66
CA ASP A 202 -25.63 -9.95 -11.97
C ASP A 202 -26.05 -8.46 -11.78
N SER A 203 -25.06 -7.57 -11.59
CA SER A 203 -25.22 -6.14 -11.24
C SER A 203 -25.94 -5.89 -9.92
N SER A 204 -26.12 -6.91 -9.07
CA SER A 204 -26.47 -6.70 -7.66
C SER A 204 -25.24 -6.24 -6.88
N LEU A 205 -25.45 -5.63 -5.72
CA LEU A 205 -24.36 -5.16 -4.86
C LEU A 205 -24.37 -5.92 -3.55
N VAL A 206 -23.19 -6.12 -3.00
CA VAL A 206 -22.99 -6.59 -1.63
C VAL A 206 -22.16 -5.56 -0.88
N MET A 207 -22.61 -5.22 0.32
CA MET A 207 -22.00 -4.22 1.18
C MET A 207 -21.68 -4.87 2.52
N ALA A 208 -20.42 -4.78 2.92
CA ALA A 208 -20.02 -5.10 4.28
C ALA A 208 -20.09 -3.83 5.14
N SER A 209 -20.60 -3.96 6.36
CA SER A 209 -20.77 -2.86 7.30
C SER A 209 -20.36 -3.27 8.70
N VAL A 210 -19.91 -2.31 9.49
CA VAL A 210 -19.86 -2.41 10.95
C VAL A 210 -21.19 -1.90 11.49
N ILE A 211 -21.86 -2.73 12.30
CA ILE A 211 -23.14 -2.38 12.92
C ILE A 211 -23.05 -2.42 14.45
N CYS A 212 -24.01 -1.77 15.10
CA CYS A 212 -24.32 -2.00 16.51
C CYS A 212 -25.84 -2.03 16.72
N HIS A 213 -26.32 -2.77 17.72
CA HIS A 213 -27.75 -2.86 18.02
C HIS A 213 -28.26 -1.64 18.81
N TYR A 214 -29.57 -1.38 18.73
CA TYR A 214 -30.19 -0.34 19.56
C TYR A 214 -30.02 -0.65 21.05
N GLY A 215 -29.60 0.37 21.82
CA GLY A 215 -29.38 0.24 23.26
C GLY A 215 -28.03 -0.39 23.65
N SER A 216 -27.22 -0.83 22.68
CA SER A 216 -25.86 -1.30 22.89
C SER A 216 -24.85 -0.16 22.98
N ASN A 217 -23.70 -0.41 23.59
CA ASN A 217 -22.56 0.50 23.51
C ASN A 217 -21.81 0.29 22.20
N CYS A 218 -22.09 1.09 21.18
CA CYS A 218 -21.49 0.97 19.84
C CYS A 218 -19.96 1.16 19.79
N PHE A 219 -19.32 1.55 20.91
CA PHE A 219 -17.87 1.53 21.01
C PHE A 219 -17.30 0.14 21.31
N LEU A 220 -18.04 -0.70 22.05
CA LEU A 220 -17.60 -2.02 22.53
C LEU A 220 -18.37 -3.17 21.87
N GLU A 221 -19.61 -2.96 21.46
CA GLU A 221 -20.49 -3.99 20.92
C GLU A 221 -20.72 -3.76 19.42
N ARG A 222 -19.71 -4.10 18.60
CA ARG A 222 -19.76 -3.98 17.14
C ARG A 222 -19.85 -5.36 16.50
N TYR A 223 -20.54 -5.45 15.37
CA TYR A 223 -20.68 -6.68 14.59
C TYR A 223 -20.39 -6.39 13.13
N ALA A 224 -19.84 -7.35 12.39
CA ALA A 224 -19.90 -7.28 10.94
C ALA A 224 -21.31 -7.61 10.46
N ALA A 225 -21.76 -6.92 9.43
CA ALA A 225 -22.96 -7.25 8.68
C ALA A 225 -22.66 -7.28 7.19
N LEU A 226 -23.26 -8.22 6.48
CA LEU A 226 -23.24 -8.31 5.03
C LEU A 226 -24.65 -8.07 4.49
N THR A 227 -24.83 -7.06 3.65
CA THR A 227 -26.12 -6.70 3.07
C THR A 227 -26.07 -6.83 1.56
N LYS A 228 -26.98 -7.63 0.99
CA LYS A 228 -27.16 -7.76 -0.46
C LYS A 228 -28.33 -6.90 -0.92
N VAL A 229 -28.11 -6.15 -2.00
CA VAL A 229 -29.11 -5.30 -2.64
C VAL A 229 -29.15 -5.60 -4.13
N ASP A 230 -30.32 -5.53 -4.75
CA ASP A 230 -30.43 -5.73 -6.20
C ASP A 230 -29.92 -4.52 -7.00
N LYS A 231 -29.90 -4.65 -8.33
CA LYS A 231 -29.44 -3.60 -9.25
C LYS A 231 -30.24 -2.27 -9.19
N THR A 232 -31.42 -2.30 -8.58
CA THR A 232 -32.29 -1.12 -8.37
C THR A 232 -32.08 -0.47 -7.00
N GLY A 233 -31.23 -1.08 -6.16
CA GLY A 233 -30.99 -0.66 -4.78
C GLY A 233 -31.97 -1.27 -3.78
N TYR A 234 -32.84 -2.21 -4.16
CA TYR A 234 -33.74 -2.85 -3.21
C TYR A 234 -32.99 -3.87 -2.34
N LYS A 235 -33.15 -3.80 -1.02
CA LYS A 235 -32.53 -4.74 -0.06
C LYS A 235 -33.11 -6.13 -0.20
N ILE A 236 -32.28 -7.13 -0.50
CA ILE A 236 -32.67 -8.53 -0.58
C ILE A 236 -32.54 -9.19 0.80
N TRP A 237 -31.38 -9.07 1.44
CA TRP A 237 -31.12 -9.63 2.77
C TRP A 237 -29.97 -8.93 3.48
N THR A 238 -29.94 -9.10 4.81
CA THR A 238 -28.80 -8.79 5.67
C THR A 238 -28.46 -10.02 6.51
N ARG A 239 -27.16 -10.27 6.71
CA ARG A 239 -26.59 -11.27 7.62
C ARG A 239 -25.66 -10.57 8.60
N THR A 240 -25.63 -11.04 9.84
CA THR A 240 -24.78 -10.49 10.91
C THR A 240 -23.85 -11.58 11.41
N TYR A 241 -22.60 -11.21 11.71
CA TYR A 241 -21.54 -12.10 12.15
C TYR A 241 -21.14 -11.79 13.60
N ASN A 242 -20.04 -12.36 14.07
CA ASN A 242 -19.63 -12.27 15.47
C ASN A 242 -19.44 -10.83 15.97
N GLN A 243 -19.60 -10.67 17.28
CA GLN A 243 -19.31 -9.43 17.98
C GLN A 243 -17.80 -9.24 18.13
N SER A 244 -17.37 -7.98 18.17
CA SER A 244 -16.02 -7.57 18.52
C SER A 244 -16.06 -6.16 19.13
N GLU A 245 -15.08 -5.83 19.97
CA GLU A 245 -14.86 -4.44 20.39
C GLU A 245 -13.95 -3.69 19.41
N SER A 246 -13.44 -4.38 18.39
CA SER A 246 -12.54 -3.78 17.40
C SER A 246 -13.23 -2.69 16.59
N GLY A 247 -12.51 -1.58 16.40
CA GLY A 247 -12.97 -0.46 15.59
C GLY A 247 -12.64 -0.55 14.10
N VAL A 248 -12.07 -1.67 13.62
CA VAL A 248 -11.62 -1.81 12.24
C VAL A 248 -12.79 -1.83 11.25
N GLY A 249 -12.54 -1.38 10.03
CA GLY A 249 -13.51 -1.49 8.93
C GLY A 249 -13.64 -2.92 8.42
N THR A 250 -14.80 -3.26 7.86
CA THR A 250 -15.02 -4.53 7.16
C THR A 250 -14.52 -4.46 5.71
N GLN A 251 -14.02 -5.57 5.18
CA GLN A 251 -13.76 -5.73 3.75
C GLN A 251 -14.56 -6.91 3.19
N VAL A 252 -15.00 -6.83 1.93
CA VAL A 252 -15.65 -7.95 1.24
C VAL A 252 -15.18 -8.05 -0.20
N LEU A 253 -15.00 -9.29 -0.65
CA LEU A 253 -14.72 -9.66 -2.03
C LEU A 253 -15.71 -10.73 -2.50
N SER A 254 -16.14 -10.67 -3.76
CA SER A 254 -16.87 -11.78 -4.40
C SER A 254 -15.90 -12.87 -4.86
N LEU A 255 -16.34 -14.12 -4.74
CA LEU A 255 -15.57 -15.32 -5.11
C LEU A 255 -16.15 -15.98 -6.37
N ASP A 256 -15.35 -16.78 -7.07
CA ASP A 256 -15.78 -17.42 -8.33
C ASP A 256 -16.84 -18.50 -8.14
N ASN A 257 -16.92 -19.08 -6.94
CA ASN A 257 -17.98 -20.01 -6.57
C ASN A 257 -19.34 -19.30 -6.30
N GLY A 258 -19.41 -17.97 -6.44
CA GLY A 258 -20.58 -17.15 -6.16
C GLY A 258 -20.77 -16.80 -4.68
N GLY A 259 -19.83 -17.22 -3.82
CA GLY A 259 -19.72 -16.84 -2.42
C GLY A 259 -18.95 -15.53 -2.20
N TYR A 260 -18.56 -15.29 -0.95
CA TYR A 260 -17.88 -14.06 -0.53
C TYR A 260 -16.74 -14.33 0.44
N ALA A 261 -15.65 -13.58 0.34
CA ALA A 261 -14.66 -13.47 1.41
C ALA A 261 -14.96 -12.19 2.20
N LEU A 262 -15.27 -12.31 3.49
CA LEU A 262 -15.55 -11.21 4.41
C LEU A 262 -14.41 -11.11 5.42
N ALA A 263 -13.65 -10.01 5.37
CA ALA A 263 -12.66 -9.71 6.41
C ALA A 263 -13.33 -8.96 7.57
N TRP A 264 -13.12 -9.47 8.77
CA TRP A 264 -13.58 -8.89 10.04
C TRP A 264 -12.54 -9.20 11.12
N THR A 265 -12.94 -9.28 12.38
CA THR A 265 -12.10 -9.62 13.51
C THR A 265 -12.64 -10.83 14.25
N ARG A 266 -11.72 -11.55 14.91
CA ARG A 266 -12.09 -12.66 15.78
C ARG A 266 -12.87 -12.17 17.01
N ASP A 267 -13.74 -13.06 17.50
CA ASP A 267 -14.60 -12.86 18.68
C ASP A 267 -13.82 -12.90 20.01
N THR A 268 -12.78 -13.73 20.12
CA THR A 268 -12.13 -14.00 21.42
C THR A 268 -10.93 -13.09 21.72
N PHE A 269 -11.07 -12.24 22.74
CA PHE A 269 -9.98 -11.48 23.36
C PHE A 269 -8.81 -12.39 23.77
N HIS A 270 -7.61 -12.10 23.28
CA HIS A 270 -6.40 -12.87 23.61
C HIS A 270 -5.34 -11.96 24.26
N TRP A 271 -5.23 -12.05 25.60
CA TRP A 271 -4.40 -11.20 26.47
C TRP A 271 -2.88 -11.23 26.20
N SER A 272 -2.39 -12.03 25.26
CA SER A 272 -0.97 -12.17 24.91
C SER A 272 -0.62 -11.92 23.44
N VAL A 273 -1.58 -11.54 22.59
CA VAL A 273 -1.39 -11.11 21.18
C VAL A 273 -2.32 -9.94 20.86
N ASP A 274 -2.39 -9.48 19.60
CA ASP A 274 -3.45 -8.55 19.14
C ASP A 274 -4.80 -8.92 19.79
N PRO A 275 -5.48 -8.01 20.50
CA PRO A 275 -6.77 -8.33 21.09
C PRO A 275 -7.83 -8.71 20.04
N TYR A 276 -7.66 -8.29 18.77
CA TYR A 276 -8.65 -8.47 17.69
C TYR A 276 -7.99 -8.77 16.33
N PRO A 277 -7.29 -9.92 16.18
CA PRO A 277 -6.61 -10.24 14.93
C PRO A 277 -7.62 -10.37 13.77
N PRO A 278 -7.19 -10.04 12.54
CA PRO A 278 -8.05 -10.13 11.37
C PRO A 278 -8.39 -11.58 11.08
N VAL A 279 -9.64 -11.82 10.66
CA VAL A 279 -10.15 -13.12 10.21
C VAL A 279 -10.81 -12.93 8.85
N ILE A 280 -10.64 -13.89 7.95
CA ILE A 280 -11.36 -13.94 6.68
C ILE A 280 -12.39 -15.07 6.77
N TYR A 281 -13.67 -14.72 6.77
CA TYR A 281 -14.77 -15.66 6.64
C TYR A 281 -15.04 -15.93 5.16
N PHE A 282 -15.07 -17.21 4.78
CA PHE A 282 -15.51 -17.65 3.47
C PHE A 282 -16.98 -18.04 3.57
N LEU A 283 -17.79 -17.35 2.79
CA LEU A 283 -19.24 -17.37 2.86
C LEU A 283 -19.82 -17.96 1.59
N ASP A 284 -20.91 -18.71 1.71
CA ASP A 284 -21.72 -19.13 0.56
C ASP A 284 -22.45 -17.93 -0.09
N SER A 285 -23.12 -18.17 -1.23
CA SER A 285 -23.88 -17.13 -1.95
C SER A 285 -25.05 -16.49 -1.16
N LEU A 286 -25.48 -17.15 -0.08
CA LEU A 286 -26.54 -16.71 0.84
C LEU A 286 -25.98 -16.02 2.10
N GLY A 287 -24.65 -15.90 2.21
CA GLY A 287 -23.93 -15.27 3.29
C GLY A 287 -23.70 -16.16 4.52
N ASN A 288 -23.88 -17.47 4.43
CA ASN A 288 -23.58 -18.40 5.53
C ASN A 288 -22.09 -18.75 5.54
N ILE A 289 -21.48 -18.88 6.72
CA ILE A 289 -20.06 -19.25 6.86
C ILE A 289 -19.87 -20.71 6.44
N GLU A 290 -18.96 -20.96 5.49
CA GLU A 290 -18.50 -22.29 5.08
C GLU A 290 -17.16 -22.65 5.74
N SER A 291 -16.25 -21.67 5.84
CA SER A 291 -14.96 -21.80 6.50
C SER A 291 -14.42 -20.43 6.93
N GLU A 292 -13.33 -20.45 7.69
CA GLU A 292 -12.61 -19.24 8.10
C GLU A 292 -11.10 -19.44 8.00
N TYR A 293 -10.38 -18.37 7.70
CA TYR A 293 -8.94 -18.27 7.88
C TYR A 293 -8.64 -17.32 9.03
N ASP A 294 -8.02 -17.84 10.07
CA ASP A 294 -7.74 -17.17 11.33
C ASP A 294 -6.24 -17.22 11.69
N GLY A 295 -5.38 -17.50 10.70
CA GLY A 295 -3.95 -17.75 10.87
C GLY A 295 -3.10 -16.51 11.13
N PHE A 296 -3.66 -15.30 11.09
CA PHE A 296 -2.96 -14.03 11.33
C PHE A 296 -2.72 -13.76 12.84
N ILE A 297 -2.39 -14.81 13.61
CA ILE A 297 -2.19 -14.74 15.06
C ILE A 297 -0.70 -14.76 15.36
N ARG A 298 -0.15 -13.58 15.66
CA ARG A 298 1.26 -13.39 16.05
C ARG A 298 1.37 -12.31 17.12
N PRO A 299 2.50 -12.23 17.86
CA PRO A 299 2.80 -11.06 18.68
C PRO A 299 2.80 -9.81 17.79
N GLY A 300 2.08 -8.77 18.21
CA GLY A 300 1.86 -7.59 17.38
C GLY A 300 0.39 -7.37 17.07
N ASN A 301 0.07 -6.23 16.45
CA ASN A 301 -1.27 -5.96 15.93
C ASN A 301 -1.29 -5.97 14.41
N TYR A 302 -2.34 -6.52 13.80
CA TYR A 302 -2.53 -6.56 12.35
C TYR A 302 -3.88 -5.92 12.02
N TYR A 303 -3.87 -4.92 11.15
CA TYR A 303 -5.11 -4.32 10.68
C TYR A 303 -5.14 -4.38 9.16
N MET A 304 -6.15 -5.07 8.62
CA MET A 304 -6.39 -5.12 7.18
C MET A 304 -7.10 -3.86 6.73
N THR A 305 -6.52 -3.16 5.76
CA THR A 305 -7.10 -1.93 5.19
C THR A 305 -7.87 -2.21 3.91
N LYS A 306 -7.39 -3.16 3.09
CA LYS A 306 -8.07 -3.58 1.85
C LYS A 306 -7.91 -5.07 1.56
N LEU A 307 -8.90 -5.61 0.85
CA LEU A 307 -8.87 -6.92 0.20
C LEU A 307 -9.27 -6.73 -1.28
N LYS A 308 -8.41 -7.15 -2.20
CA LYS A 308 -8.61 -7.00 -3.65
C LYS A 308 -8.44 -8.32 -4.38
N ARG A 309 -9.09 -8.43 -5.54
CA ARG A 309 -8.93 -9.57 -6.43
C ARG A 309 -7.74 -9.37 -7.36
N MET A 310 -6.94 -10.42 -7.52
CA MET A 310 -5.84 -10.52 -8.48
C MET A 310 -6.34 -11.12 -9.81
N SER A 311 -5.61 -10.87 -10.89
CA SER A 311 -5.88 -11.31 -12.26
C SER A 311 -5.92 -12.82 -12.42
N ASN A 312 -5.14 -13.55 -11.62
CA ASN A 312 -5.15 -15.01 -11.55
C ASN A 312 -6.31 -15.59 -10.73
N GLY A 313 -7.13 -14.74 -10.10
CA GLY A 313 -8.24 -15.11 -9.24
C GLY A 313 -7.94 -15.07 -7.75
N ASP A 314 -6.68 -15.06 -7.33
CA ASP A 314 -6.30 -14.98 -5.91
C ASP A 314 -6.74 -13.65 -5.29
N MET A 315 -6.63 -13.57 -3.96
CA MET A 315 -6.89 -12.39 -3.17
C MET A 315 -5.57 -11.77 -2.72
N LEU A 316 -5.43 -10.47 -2.90
CA LEU A 316 -4.36 -9.64 -2.35
C LEU A 316 -4.95 -8.84 -1.18
N GLY A 317 -4.47 -9.10 0.02
CA GLY A 317 -4.79 -8.28 1.18
C GLY A 317 -3.64 -7.35 1.54
N VAL A 318 -3.99 -6.20 2.09
CA VAL A 318 -3.04 -5.14 2.45
C VAL A 318 -3.46 -4.49 3.76
N GLY A 319 -2.49 -3.97 4.49
CA GLY A 319 -2.73 -3.32 5.76
C GLY A 319 -1.47 -2.85 6.48
N ILE A 320 -1.56 -2.88 7.79
CA ILE A 320 -0.52 -2.47 8.74
C ILE A 320 -0.20 -3.64 9.68
N THR A 321 1.07 -3.75 10.05
CA THR A 321 1.51 -4.60 11.14
C THR A 321 2.28 -3.76 12.16
N LEU A 322 2.00 -4.00 13.45
CA LEU A 322 2.74 -3.48 14.59
C LEU A 322 3.48 -4.65 15.22
N ASP A 323 4.76 -4.86 14.88
CA ASP A 323 5.54 -5.95 15.46
C ASP A 323 6.35 -5.45 16.66
N PHE A 324 5.95 -5.87 17.86
CA PHE A 324 6.64 -5.52 19.11
C PHE A 324 7.93 -6.32 19.32
N SER A 325 8.15 -7.42 18.58
CA SER A 325 9.30 -8.31 18.79
C SER A 325 10.59 -7.81 18.13
N ASP A 326 10.47 -6.96 17.11
CA ASP A 326 11.60 -6.41 16.33
C ASP A 326 11.99 -4.96 16.72
N GLY A 327 11.56 -4.50 17.90
CA GLY A 327 11.86 -3.16 18.42
C GLY A 327 10.82 -2.09 18.10
N GLU A 328 9.53 -2.46 18.10
CA GLU A 328 8.36 -1.60 17.84
C GLU A 328 8.38 -0.93 16.45
N THR A 329 8.61 -1.71 15.40
CA THR A 329 8.43 -1.21 14.02
C THR A 329 6.98 -1.36 13.58
N THR A 330 6.38 -0.26 13.12
CA THR A 330 5.14 -0.30 12.34
C THR A 330 5.50 -0.38 10.87
N GLY A 331 4.97 -1.37 10.18
CA GLY A 331 5.24 -1.61 8.76
C GLY A 331 3.98 -1.84 7.94
N GLY A 332 4.14 -1.74 6.63
CA GLY A 332 3.13 -2.19 5.69
C GLY A 332 3.02 -3.71 5.69
N TRP A 333 1.80 -4.22 5.59
CA TRP A 333 1.51 -5.64 5.56
C TRP A 333 0.82 -6.00 4.25
N LEU A 334 1.24 -7.10 3.62
CA LEU A 334 0.69 -7.64 2.38
C LEU A 334 0.57 -9.15 2.52
N PHE A 335 -0.46 -9.74 1.92
CA PHE A 335 -0.54 -11.18 1.75
C PHE A 335 -1.26 -11.55 0.47
N ARG A 336 -0.92 -12.73 -0.06
CA ARG A 336 -1.65 -13.36 -1.15
C ARG A 336 -2.27 -14.65 -0.67
N MET A 337 -3.54 -14.86 -1.02
CA MET A 337 -4.33 -16.01 -0.59
C MET A 337 -5.19 -16.54 -1.73
N THR A 338 -5.34 -17.85 -1.85
CA THR A 338 -6.27 -18.44 -2.83
C THR A 338 -7.72 -18.17 -2.42
N GLN A 339 -8.67 -18.28 -3.35
CA GLN A 339 -10.10 -18.15 -3.04
C GLN A 339 -10.62 -19.26 -2.10
N GLN A 340 -9.86 -20.34 -1.92
CA GLN A 340 -10.19 -21.44 -1.01
C GLN A 340 -9.66 -21.20 0.42
N GLY A 341 -8.96 -20.09 0.66
CA GLY A 341 -8.42 -19.75 1.97
C GLY A 341 -7.03 -20.31 2.27
N GLU A 342 -6.28 -20.71 1.23
CA GLU A 342 -4.88 -21.10 1.40
C GLU A 342 -3.97 -19.87 1.30
N LEU A 343 -3.24 -19.55 2.37
CA LEU A 343 -2.24 -18.49 2.36
C LEU A 343 -1.07 -18.91 1.45
N VAL A 344 -0.80 -18.12 0.41
CA VAL A 344 0.31 -18.35 -0.54
C VAL A 344 1.59 -17.75 0.01
N TRP A 345 1.54 -16.49 0.43
CA TRP A 345 2.63 -15.80 1.09
C TRP A 345 2.14 -14.61 1.92
N GLU A 346 2.96 -14.19 2.86
CA GLU A 346 2.77 -13.01 3.71
C GLU A 346 4.06 -12.19 3.71
N ARG A 347 3.94 -10.86 3.68
CA ARG A 347 5.06 -9.90 3.71
C ARG A 347 4.77 -8.76 4.67
N ARG A 348 5.77 -8.45 5.46
CA ARG A 348 5.80 -7.33 6.40
C ARG A 348 6.97 -6.46 6.00
N ILE A 349 6.68 -5.25 5.57
CA ILE A 349 7.66 -4.34 4.99
C ILE A 349 7.83 -3.17 5.92
N SER A 350 9.07 -2.98 6.38
CA SER A 350 9.43 -1.87 7.25
C SER A 350 10.61 -1.13 6.65
N ASP A 351 10.50 0.19 6.56
CA ASP A 351 11.57 1.02 6.06
C ASP A 351 12.34 1.68 7.21
N ARG A 352 13.56 1.21 7.40
CA ARG A 352 14.50 1.63 8.45
C ARG A 352 15.50 2.68 7.96
N ARG A 353 15.28 3.27 6.79
CA ARG A 353 16.04 4.45 6.33
C ARG A 353 15.72 5.69 7.16
N TYR A 354 14.53 5.74 7.76
CA TYR A 354 14.04 6.85 8.57
C TYR A 354 14.16 6.54 10.07
N PRO A 355 14.36 7.58 10.92
CA PRO A 355 14.52 7.41 12.36
C PRO A 355 13.22 6.99 13.06
N ASP A 356 12.07 7.43 12.54
CA ASP A 356 10.75 7.07 13.03
C ASP A 356 10.23 5.85 12.28
N LEU A 357 9.94 4.78 13.01
CA LEU A 357 9.59 3.47 12.45
C LEU A 357 8.08 3.34 12.28
N PHE A 358 7.45 4.31 11.59
CA PHE A 358 6.02 4.28 11.30
C PHE A 358 5.73 4.31 9.80
N GLY A 359 5.28 3.18 9.25
CA GLY A 359 4.75 3.09 7.91
C GLY A 359 3.56 2.12 7.83
N GLN A 360 2.65 2.36 6.89
CA GLN A 360 1.49 1.51 6.64
C GLN A 360 1.06 1.55 5.19
N PHE A 361 0.31 0.54 4.76
CA PHE A 361 -0.32 0.51 3.45
C PHE A 361 -1.84 0.61 3.54
N PHE A 362 -2.42 1.39 2.64
CA PHE A 362 -3.86 1.58 2.49
C PHE A 362 -4.40 0.92 1.24
N ASP A 363 -3.57 0.72 0.21
CA ASP A 363 -3.97 0.05 -1.01
C ASP A 363 -2.81 -0.68 -1.68
N ALA A 364 -3.13 -1.70 -2.47
CA ALA A 364 -2.19 -2.38 -3.35
C ALA A 364 -2.90 -2.96 -4.58
N ILE A 365 -2.24 -2.91 -5.74
CA ILE A 365 -2.75 -3.47 -7.00
C ILE A 365 -1.66 -4.23 -7.74
N GLU A 366 -2.08 -5.18 -8.59
CA GLU A 366 -1.17 -5.77 -9.58
C GLU A 366 -0.76 -4.74 -10.63
N THR A 367 0.49 -4.81 -11.04
CA THR A 367 1.06 -3.95 -12.07
C THR A 367 1.07 -4.66 -13.42
N PRO A 368 1.05 -3.93 -14.56
CA PRO A 368 0.97 -4.55 -15.90
C PRO A 368 2.11 -5.53 -16.24
N ASP A 369 3.27 -5.38 -15.59
CA ASP A 369 4.43 -6.27 -15.68
C ASP A 369 4.32 -7.52 -14.77
N GLY A 370 3.19 -7.70 -14.08
CA GLY A 370 2.94 -8.83 -13.18
C GLY A 370 3.53 -8.68 -11.78
N GLY A 371 4.01 -7.49 -11.43
CA GLY A 371 4.42 -7.13 -10.06
C GLY A 371 3.24 -6.66 -9.21
N ILE A 372 3.56 -6.13 -8.02
CA ILE A 372 2.60 -5.54 -7.09
C ILE A 372 3.08 -4.15 -6.72
N ILE A 373 2.19 -3.16 -6.70
CA ILE A 373 2.48 -1.83 -6.16
C ILE A 373 1.54 -1.55 -4.99
N ALA A 374 2.09 -1.10 -3.87
CA ALA A 374 1.38 -0.74 -2.66
C ALA A 374 1.61 0.74 -2.34
N VAL A 375 0.63 1.37 -1.73
CA VAL A 375 0.68 2.76 -1.29
C VAL A 375 0.13 2.90 0.12
N GLY A 376 0.71 3.84 0.87
CA GLY A 376 0.12 4.34 2.10
C GLY A 376 0.88 5.57 2.58
N ASN A 377 1.31 5.57 3.84
CA ASN A 377 2.13 6.65 4.39
C ASN A 377 3.33 6.11 5.16
N ILE A 378 4.36 6.95 5.26
CA ILE A 378 5.54 6.71 6.08
C ILE A 378 5.98 8.01 6.75
N VAL A 379 6.40 7.93 8.01
CA VAL A 379 6.96 9.08 8.73
C VAL A 379 8.44 9.20 8.42
N THR A 380 8.84 10.29 7.75
CA THR A 380 10.22 10.48 7.30
C THR A 380 11.05 11.35 8.24
N ASN A 381 10.41 12.31 8.92
CA ASN A 381 11.09 13.25 9.82
C ASN A 381 10.14 13.82 10.89
N GLY A 382 9.94 13.08 11.98
CA GLY A 382 9.04 13.44 13.09
C GLY A 382 7.57 13.14 12.78
N PHE A 383 6.78 12.81 13.81
CA PHE A 383 5.38 12.36 13.73
C PHE A 383 4.41 13.27 12.94
N GLN A 384 4.78 14.51 12.63
CA GLN A 384 3.95 15.43 11.86
C GLN A 384 4.28 15.46 10.37
N ASN A 385 5.31 14.74 9.92
CA ASN A 385 5.78 14.75 8.53
C ASN A 385 5.65 13.34 7.92
N ALA A 386 4.40 12.93 7.69
CA ALA A 386 4.11 11.74 6.91
C ALA A 386 4.20 12.08 5.42
N GLU A 387 4.80 11.19 4.64
CA GLU A 387 4.87 11.25 3.18
C GLU A 387 4.11 10.08 2.58
N VAL A 388 3.68 10.23 1.32
CA VAL A 388 3.11 9.13 0.55
C VAL A 388 4.19 8.08 0.35
N TRP A 389 3.98 6.88 0.89
CA TRP A 389 4.91 5.77 0.76
C TRP A 389 4.45 4.86 -0.36
N ILE A 390 5.33 4.63 -1.35
CA ILE A 390 5.04 3.79 -2.52
C ILE A 390 6.08 2.68 -2.58
N VAL A 391 5.59 1.44 -2.65
CA VAL A 391 6.44 0.25 -2.70
C VAL A 391 6.01 -0.61 -3.88
N LYS A 392 6.91 -0.82 -4.84
CA LYS A 392 6.72 -1.77 -5.95
C LYS A 392 7.59 -3.00 -5.72
N LEU A 393 6.96 -4.16 -5.81
CA LEU A 393 7.49 -5.49 -5.60
C LEU A 393 7.25 -6.35 -6.84
N ASP A 394 7.88 -7.51 -6.87
CA ASP A 394 7.53 -8.55 -7.81
C ASP A 394 6.17 -9.22 -7.48
N GLY A 395 5.74 -10.14 -8.33
CA GLY A 395 4.47 -10.87 -8.15
C GLY A 395 4.41 -11.80 -6.93
N ASP A 396 5.56 -12.08 -6.31
CA ASP A 396 5.71 -12.88 -5.09
C ASP A 396 5.96 -11.99 -3.84
N GLY A 397 5.76 -10.68 -3.98
CA GLY A 397 5.87 -9.70 -2.90
C GLY A 397 7.30 -9.43 -2.46
N CYS A 398 8.28 -9.58 -3.35
CA CYS A 398 9.70 -9.42 -3.05
C CYS A 398 10.33 -8.22 -3.82
N PHE A 399 11.39 -7.64 -3.26
CA PHE A 399 12.28 -6.73 -4.00
C PHE A 399 13.25 -7.49 -4.91
N GLU A 400 13.64 -8.69 -4.51
CA GLU A 400 14.49 -9.58 -5.30
C GLU A 400 13.79 -10.93 -5.48
N PRO A 401 13.80 -11.51 -6.70
CA PRO A 401 13.12 -12.77 -6.96
C PRO A 401 13.54 -13.89 -6.00
N GLY A 402 12.55 -14.61 -5.47
CA GLY A 402 12.76 -15.78 -4.61
C GLY A 402 13.05 -15.46 -3.15
N CYS A 403 12.67 -14.28 -2.66
CA CYS A 403 12.76 -13.99 -1.23
C CYS A 403 11.89 -14.96 -0.40
N THR A 404 12.43 -15.44 0.72
CA THR A 404 11.74 -16.39 1.61
C THR A 404 11.39 -15.79 2.96
N ALA A 405 11.76 -14.53 3.20
CA ALA A 405 11.54 -13.87 4.46
C ALA A 405 10.14 -13.23 4.50
N ASP A 406 9.39 -13.50 5.57
CA ASP A 406 8.11 -12.84 5.83
C ASP A 406 8.31 -11.37 6.24
N SER A 407 9.50 -11.01 6.76
CA SER A 407 9.88 -9.63 7.11
C SER A 407 10.91 -9.11 6.13
N ILE A 408 10.61 -7.97 5.52
CA ILE A 408 11.47 -7.25 4.57
C ILE A 408 11.82 -5.91 5.20
N PHE A 409 13.13 -5.68 5.42
CA PHE A 409 13.65 -4.43 5.93
C PHE A 409 14.33 -3.64 4.83
N ILE A 410 13.84 -2.44 4.56
CA ILE A 410 14.50 -1.50 3.67
C ILE A 410 15.47 -0.72 4.56
N THR A 411 16.77 -0.85 4.31
CA THR A 411 17.78 -0.22 5.17
C THR A 411 18.67 0.71 4.33
N PRO A 412 19.30 1.72 4.93
CA PRO A 412 20.22 2.60 4.20
C PRO A 412 21.52 1.90 3.80
N VAL A 413 21.78 0.72 4.36
CA VAL A 413 22.90 -0.14 3.99
C VAL A 413 22.37 -1.13 2.96
N PHE A 414 22.82 -1.02 1.71
CA PHE A 414 22.64 -2.10 0.75
C PHE A 414 23.10 -3.40 1.40
N GLU A 415 22.20 -4.37 1.59
CA GLU A 415 22.65 -5.74 1.81
C GLU A 415 23.37 -6.14 0.52
N VAL A 416 24.68 -6.01 0.59
CA VAL A 416 25.59 -6.38 -0.48
C VAL A 416 25.30 -7.83 -0.80
N SER A 417 24.67 -8.07 -1.96
CA SER A 417 24.50 -9.41 -2.50
C SER A 417 25.85 -10.14 -2.41
N SER A 418 25.82 -11.43 -2.10
CA SER A 418 27.05 -12.20 -1.88
C SER A 418 28.09 -12.08 -3.02
N ASN A 419 27.64 -11.70 -4.23
CA ASN A 419 28.46 -11.44 -5.40
C ASN A 419 29.29 -10.14 -5.32
N GLU A 420 28.79 -9.08 -4.66
CA GLU A 420 29.49 -7.80 -4.54
C GLU A 420 30.55 -7.79 -3.41
N LYS A 421 30.48 -8.71 -2.43
CA LYS A 421 31.48 -8.82 -1.34
C LYS A 421 32.88 -9.25 -1.84
N ASN A 422 32.94 -9.86 -3.03
CA ASN A 422 34.16 -10.43 -3.63
C ASN A 422 34.74 -9.57 -4.77
N LEU A 423 34.31 -8.31 -4.90
CA LEU A 423 34.79 -7.40 -5.96
C LEU A 423 36.24 -6.93 -5.75
N TYR A 424 36.71 -6.90 -4.51
CA TYR A 424 38.10 -6.60 -4.20
C TYR A 424 38.51 -7.17 -2.84
N GLU A 425 39.80 -7.34 -2.60
CA GLU A 425 40.37 -7.83 -1.35
C GLU A 425 41.50 -6.91 -0.89
N ILE A 426 41.67 -6.82 0.43
CA ILE A 426 42.80 -6.12 1.06
C ILE A 426 43.56 -7.09 1.94
N ASN A 427 44.87 -7.23 1.71
CA ASN A 427 45.73 -8.09 2.52
C ASN A 427 47.16 -7.53 2.61
N PRO A 428 47.92 -7.79 3.68
CA PRO A 428 47.51 -8.43 4.92
C PRO A 428 46.59 -7.52 5.74
N ASN A 429 45.71 -8.13 6.53
CA ASN A 429 44.89 -7.44 7.53
C ASN A 429 44.83 -8.32 8.79
N PRO A 430 45.48 -7.95 9.90
CA PRO A 430 46.12 -6.66 10.16
C PRO A 430 47.33 -6.34 9.28
N ALA A 431 47.46 -5.08 8.89
CA ALA A 431 48.56 -4.56 8.08
C ALA A 431 49.61 -3.88 8.96
N ASN A 432 50.88 -3.91 8.54
CA ASN A 432 51.97 -3.28 9.27
C ASN A 432 52.53 -2.08 8.47
N ASN A 433 53.21 -2.37 7.35
CA ASN A 433 53.84 -1.36 6.50
C ASN A 433 53.09 -1.09 5.18
N PHE A 434 52.31 -2.05 4.70
CA PHE A 434 51.54 -1.91 3.47
C PHE A 434 50.30 -2.80 3.50
N ILE A 435 49.33 -2.46 2.67
CA ILE A 435 48.28 -3.36 2.17
C ILE A 435 48.48 -3.58 0.67
N SER A 436 47.97 -4.69 0.18
CA SER A 436 47.79 -5.02 -1.21
C SER A 436 46.30 -5.02 -1.49
N VAL A 437 45.89 -4.23 -2.48
CA VAL A 437 44.52 -4.18 -2.98
C VAL A 437 44.45 -5.03 -4.23
N HIS A 438 43.67 -6.10 -4.18
CA HIS A 438 43.40 -6.96 -5.32
C HIS A 438 41.97 -6.73 -5.79
N ILE A 439 41.79 -6.35 -7.05
CA ILE A 439 40.48 -6.13 -7.66
C ILE A 439 40.10 -7.36 -8.50
N ASN A 440 38.84 -7.78 -8.42
CA ASN A 440 38.31 -8.87 -9.22
C ASN A 440 38.28 -8.49 -10.70
N GLU A 441 38.49 -9.46 -11.60
CA GLU A 441 38.46 -9.26 -13.07
C GLU A 441 37.14 -8.64 -13.59
N ALA A 442 36.06 -8.69 -12.80
CA ALA A 442 34.81 -8.00 -13.09
C ALA A 442 34.91 -6.46 -13.13
N LEU A 443 35.98 -5.85 -12.59
CA LEU A 443 36.18 -4.40 -12.54
C LEU A 443 37.46 -3.97 -13.26
N ILE A 444 37.41 -2.82 -13.93
CA ILE A 444 38.58 -2.19 -14.56
C ILE A 444 39.30 -1.34 -13.53
N PHE A 445 40.48 -1.77 -13.07
CA PHE A 445 41.16 -1.12 -11.93
C PHE A 445 41.51 0.37 -12.16
N HIS A 446 41.81 0.78 -13.40
CA HIS A 446 42.07 2.20 -13.73
C HIS A 446 40.85 3.12 -13.56
N GLU A 447 39.65 2.55 -13.42
CA GLU A 447 38.41 3.29 -13.15
C GLU A 447 38.03 3.26 -11.66
N ALA A 448 38.92 2.72 -10.81
CA ALA A 448 38.73 2.58 -9.38
C ALA A 448 39.74 3.41 -8.57
N GLU A 449 39.25 4.02 -7.50
CA GLU A 449 40.07 4.73 -6.51
C GLU A 449 39.86 4.09 -5.13
N LEU A 450 40.93 3.91 -4.35
CA LEU A 450 40.82 3.49 -2.96
C LEU A 450 40.66 4.70 -2.04
N GLU A 451 39.58 4.74 -1.29
CA GLU A 451 39.35 5.69 -0.21
C GLU A 451 39.68 5.05 1.15
N ILE A 452 40.47 5.73 1.98
CA ILE A 452 40.79 5.34 3.36
C ILE A 452 40.15 6.35 4.31
N MET A 453 39.46 5.86 5.34
CA MET A 453 38.70 6.65 6.31
C MET A 453 39.07 6.26 7.75
N ASP A 454 38.98 7.23 8.67
CA ASP A 454 39.02 6.95 10.11
C ASP A 454 37.69 6.39 10.63
N ILE A 455 37.64 6.02 11.91
CA ILE A 455 36.44 5.46 12.55
C ILE A 455 35.23 6.41 12.59
N SER A 456 35.43 7.71 12.36
CA SER A 456 34.33 8.69 12.28
C SER A 456 33.79 8.86 10.85
N GLY A 457 34.36 8.13 9.88
CA GLY A 457 33.99 8.22 8.47
C GLY A 457 34.65 9.38 7.73
N ARG A 458 35.56 10.13 8.38
CA ARG A 458 36.32 11.20 7.72
C ARG A 458 37.36 10.59 6.79
N ARG A 459 37.35 11.01 5.52
CA ARG A 459 38.34 10.67 4.50
C ARG A 459 39.74 11.13 4.93
N LEU A 460 40.67 10.20 4.97
CA LEU A 460 42.09 10.44 5.25
C LEU A 460 42.88 10.50 3.95
N GLU A 461 42.64 9.56 3.04
CA GLU A 461 43.34 9.44 1.76
C GLU A 461 42.40 8.96 0.65
N LEU A 462 42.71 9.33 -0.58
CA LEU A 462 42.08 8.84 -1.82
C LEU A 462 43.19 8.55 -2.83
N ILE A 463 43.24 7.32 -3.33
CA ILE A 463 44.38 6.79 -4.07
C ILE A 463 43.89 6.17 -5.38
N GLY A 464 44.36 6.69 -6.51
CA GLY A 464 44.12 6.05 -7.82
C GLY A 464 44.87 4.72 -7.95
N LEU A 465 44.27 3.77 -8.65
CA LEU A 465 44.87 2.45 -8.88
C LEU A 465 45.47 2.35 -10.28
N ASP A 466 46.78 2.12 -10.33
CA ASP A 466 47.62 2.00 -11.54
C ASP A 466 48.04 0.54 -11.82
N SER A 467 47.72 -0.39 -10.91
CA SER A 467 48.03 -1.82 -11.08
C SER A 467 47.04 -2.71 -10.32
N ASN A 468 46.99 -4.00 -10.67
CA ASN A 468 46.19 -4.99 -9.94
C ASN A 468 46.98 -6.32 -9.82
N PRO A 469 47.37 -6.75 -8.60
CA PRO A 469 47.18 -6.05 -7.33
C PRO A 469 48.13 -4.84 -7.17
N GLN A 470 47.68 -3.80 -6.45
CA GLN A 470 48.49 -2.63 -6.10
C GLN A 470 48.89 -2.66 -4.63
N SER A 471 50.16 -2.35 -4.33
CA SER A 471 50.63 -2.17 -2.97
C SER A 471 50.50 -0.70 -2.54
N ILE A 472 49.91 -0.47 -1.38
CA ILE A 472 49.68 0.85 -0.79
C ILE A 472 50.36 0.89 0.57
N SER A 473 51.24 1.86 0.75
CA SER A 473 51.94 2.08 2.02
C SER A 473 50.96 2.52 3.10
N THR A 474 51.02 1.90 4.27
CA THR A 474 50.26 2.31 5.45
C THR A 474 51.08 3.20 6.39
N SER A 475 52.25 3.69 5.92
CA SER A 475 53.23 4.46 6.70
C SER A 475 52.67 5.77 7.29
N SER A 476 51.67 6.38 6.64
CA SER A 476 50.97 7.59 7.11
C SER A 476 49.96 7.33 8.23
N LEU A 477 49.57 6.07 8.46
CA LEU A 477 48.50 5.70 9.40
C LEU A 477 49.07 5.20 10.73
N GLY A 478 48.49 5.61 11.86
CA GLY A 478 48.84 5.12 13.19
C GLY A 478 48.29 3.73 13.49
N ASN A 479 48.66 3.15 14.64
CA ASN A 479 48.03 1.92 15.12
C ASN A 479 46.55 2.17 15.41
N GLY A 480 45.67 1.36 14.83
CA GLY A 480 44.23 1.59 14.95
C GLY A 480 43.37 0.85 13.94
N ILE A 481 42.07 1.11 14.00
CA ILE A 481 41.07 0.60 13.06
C ILE A 481 40.74 1.71 12.07
N TYR A 482 40.72 1.34 10.79
CA TYR A 482 40.35 2.18 9.66
C TYR A 482 39.32 1.46 8.81
N PHE A 483 38.62 2.21 7.97
CA PHE A 483 37.73 1.66 6.96
C PHE A 483 38.24 2.05 5.59
N VAL A 484 38.29 1.09 4.67
CA VAL A 484 38.69 1.35 3.28
C VAL A 484 37.58 0.93 2.33
N ARG A 485 37.37 1.68 1.25
CA ARG A 485 36.44 1.29 0.18
C ARG A 485 36.96 1.68 -1.18
N LEU A 486 36.53 0.97 -2.22
CA LEU A 486 36.76 1.41 -3.60
C LEU A 486 35.64 2.35 -4.06
N LEU A 487 36.01 3.38 -4.80
CA LEU A 487 35.10 4.20 -5.59
C LEU A 487 35.27 3.78 -7.05
N TYR A 488 34.29 3.11 -7.63
CA TYR A 488 34.33 2.71 -9.05
C TYR A 488 33.48 3.68 -9.87
N ARG A 489 34.10 4.40 -10.81
CA ARG A 489 33.46 5.48 -11.58
C ARG A 489 32.74 6.51 -10.68
N GLY A 490 33.31 6.79 -9.51
CA GLY A 490 32.76 7.71 -8.51
C GLY A 490 31.66 7.12 -7.61
N GLN A 491 31.24 5.87 -7.82
CA GLN A 491 30.26 5.19 -6.97
C GLN A 491 30.96 4.37 -5.88
N PRO A 492 30.58 4.53 -4.60
CA PRO A 492 31.22 3.81 -3.51
C PRO A 492 30.81 2.33 -3.46
N LEU A 493 31.80 1.44 -3.45
CA LEU A 493 31.63 0.03 -3.14
C LEU A 493 31.65 -0.22 -1.61
N PRO A 494 31.24 -1.41 -1.15
CA PRO A 494 31.20 -1.73 0.28
C PRO A 494 32.55 -1.58 0.96
N ALA A 495 32.56 -0.97 2.15
CA ALA A 495 33.78 -0.75 2.91
C ALA A 495 34.26 -2.02 3.63
N LYS A 496 35.58 -2.19 3.73
CA LYS A 496 36.26 -3.24 4.48
C LYS A 496 37.00 -2.64 5.67
N LYS A 497 36.96 -3.34 6.80
CA LYS A 497 37.75 -2.99 7.99
C LYS A 497 39.22 -3.24 7.72
N MET A 498 40.09 -2.28 7.98
CA MET A 498 41.54 -2.41 7.95
C MET A 498 42.10 -2.14 9.36
N VAL A 499 42.94 -3.04 9.87
CA VAL A 499 43.60 -2.89 11.16
C VAL A 499 45.08 -2.64 10.93
N ILE A 500 45.63 -1.55 11.48
CA ILE A 500 47.08 -1.28 11.44
C ILE A 500 47.70 -1.69 12.78
N LEU A 501 48.68 -2.59 12.73
CA LEU A 501 49.49 -3.04 13.85
C LEU A 501 50.98 -2.87 13.52
N ARG A 502 51.63 -1.91 14.16
CA ARG A 502 53.07 -1.69 14.14
C ARG A 502 53.72 -2.09 15.45
#